data_AF-A0A498Q5D7-F1
#
_entry.id   AF-A0A498Q5D7-F1
#
_cell.length_a   1.000
_cell.length_b   1.000
_cell.length_c   1.000
_cell.angle_alpha   90.00
_cell.angle_beta   90.00
_cell.angle_gamma   90.00
#
_symmetry.space_group_name_H-M   'P 1'
#
loop_
_entity.id
_entity.type
_entity.pdbx_description
1 polymer ?
#
loop_
_entity_poly.entity_id
_entity_poly.type
_entity_poly.pdbx_seq_one_letter_code
_entity_poly.pdbx_strand_id
1 'polypeptide(L)' 'MLTHDNHLWNAINTLVGHRLHEGARTVTLAPMYHIGGLGVHTLPLLYLDGTVTLLPAFELAETLAAMARERVTV' A
#
# COMPACT_ATOMS: atom_id res chain seq x y z
N MET A 1 -17.10 10.99 9.80
CA MET A 1 -16.53 11.53 8.54
C MET A 1 -15.04 11.69 8.75
N LEU A 2 -14.20 11.18 7.84
CA LEU A 2 -12.74 11.37 7.92
C LEU A 2 -12.35 12.66 7.20
N THR A 3 -11.36 13.36 7.74
CA THR A 3 -10.73 14.54 7.11
C THR A 3 -9.43 14.13 6.41
N HIS A 4 -8.88 15.04 5.61
CA HIS A 4 -7.54 14.87 5.03
C HIS A 4 -6.47 14.67 6.12
N ASP A 5 -6.55 15.40 7.23
CA ASP A 5 -5.63 15.24 8.36
C ASP A 5 -5.71 13.84 8.98
N ASN A 6 -6.90 13.22 9.05
CA ASN A 6 -7.01 11.85 9.54
C ASN A 6 -6.24 10.87 8.64
N HIS A 7 -6.31 11.03 7.32
CA HIS A 7 -5.57 10.20 6.38
C HIS A 7 -4.06 10.47 6.42
N LEU A 8 -3.65 11.73 6.54
CA LEU A 8 -2.25 12.10 6.67
C LEU A 8 -1.62 11.51 7.94
N TRP A 9 -2.28 11.67 9.09
CA TRP A 9 -1.80 11.10 10.35
C TRP A 9 -1.82 9.58 10.34
N ASN A 10 -2.83 8.95 9.71
CA ASN A 10 -2.81 7.51 9.50
C ASN A 10 -1.60 7.09 8.65
N ALA A 11 -1.30 7.80 7.56
CA ALA A 11 -0.13 7.52 6.74
C ALA A 11 1.16 7.57 7.57
N ILE A 12 1.41 8.68 8.27
CA ILE A 12 2.60 8.89 9.12
C ILE A 12 2.72 7.80 10.19
N ASN A 13 1.63 7.47 10.89
CA ASN A 13 1.65 6.45 11.94
C ASN A 13 1.94 5.06 11.36
N THR A 14 1.38 4.73 10.20
CA THR A 14 1.61 3.45 9.53
C THR A 14 3.04 3.32 9.04
N LEU A 15 3.66 4.39 8.55
CA LEU A 15 5.08 4.41 8.17
C LEU A 15 5.97 3.96 9.34
N VAL A 16 5.74 4.52 10.53
CA VAL A 16 6.49 4.19 11.74
C VAL A 16 6.16 2.78 12.23
N GLY A 17 4.87 2.43 12.29
CA GLY A 17 4.39 1.16 12.82
C GLY A 17 4.82 -0.05 11.99
N HIS A 18 4.82 0.09 10.66
CA HIS A 18 5.19 -0.97 9.71
C HIS A 18 6.65 -0.85 9.24
N ARG A 19 7.40 0.16 9.72
CA ARG A 19 8.80 0.42 9.33
C ARG A 19 8.99 0.50 7.82
N LEU A 20 8.06 1.17 7.15
CA LEU A 20 8.12 1.39 5.71
C LEU A 20 9.28 2.35 5.43
N HIS A 21 9.96 2.14 4.31
CA HIS A 21 11.11 2.93 3.89
C HIS A 21 10.87 3.53 2.51
N GLU A 22 11.67 4.54 2.16
CA GLU A 22 11.65 5.16 0.84
C GLU A 22 11.81 4.13 -0.27
N GLY A 23 11.07 4.33 -1.37
CA GLY A 23 11.10 3.45 -2.53
C GLY A 23 10.54 2.04 -2.30
N ALA A 24 9.91 1.77 -1.15
CA ALA A 24 9.25 0.49 -0.90
C ALA A 24 8.12 0.23 -1.91
N ARG A 25 7.94 -1.05 -2.26
CA ARG A 25 7.05 -1.49 -3.33
C ARG A 25 6.08 -2.51 -2.79
N THR A 26 4.79 -2.36 -3.08
CA THR A 26 3.76 -3.32 -2.68
C THR A 26 2.85 -3.71 -3.84
N VAL A 27 2.20 -4.86 -3.71
CA VAL A 27 1.05 -5.27 -4.52
C VAL A 27 -0.16 -5.26 -3.61
N THR A 28 -1.20 -4.50 -3.96
CA THR A 28 -2.46 -4.45 -3.20
C THR A 28 -3.64 -4.93 -4.04
N LEU A 29 -4.49 -5.71 -3.39
CA LEU A 29 -5.70 -6.30 -3.97
C LEU A 29 -6.95 -5.87 -3.17
N ALA A 30 -6.75 -5.23 -2.02
CA ALA A 30 -7.84 -4.72 -1.21
C ALA A 30 -8.50 -3.54 -1.95
N PRO A 31 -9.84 -3.43 -1.96
CA PRO A 31 -10.50 -2.34 -2.66
C PRO A 31 -10.10 -0.96 -2.13
N MET A 32 -9.91 0.03 -3.02
CA MET A 32 -9.47 1.38 -2.64
C MET A 32 -10.50 2.19 -1.85
N TYR A 33 -11.75 1.75 -1.80
CA TYR A 33 -12.78 2.34 -0.91
C TYR A 33 -12.76 1.72 0.49
N HIS A 34 -12.01 0.64 0.71
CA HIS A 34 -11.84 0.00 2.01
C HIS A 34 -10.61 0.55 2.71
N ILE A 35 -10.68 0.73 4.04
CA ILE A 35 -9.57 1.27 4.85
C ILE A 35 -8.28 0.46 4.67
N GLY A 36 -8.40 -0.86 4.52
CA GLY A 36 -7.28 -1.77 4.24
C GLY A 36 -6.58 -1.50 2.90
N GLY A 37 -7.34 -1.16 1.86
CA GLY A 37 -6.77 -0.87 0.54
C GLY A 37 -6.12 0.50 0.47
N LEU A 38 -6.77 1.52 1.03
CA LEU A 38 -6.29 2.90 0.94
C LEU A 38 -5.26 3.26 2.03
N GLY A 39 -5.54 2.93 3.29
CA GLY A 39 -4.82 3.47 4.45
C GLY A 39 -3.62 2.64 4.92
N VAL A 40 -3.55 1.34 4.58
CA VAL A 40 -2.50 0.46 5.12
C VAL A 40 -1.18 0.57 4.38
N HIS A 41 -1.15 0.46 3.05
CA HIS A 41 0.11 0.64 2.30
C HIS A 41 0.00 1.70 1.20
N THR A 42 -1.18 1.92 0.61
CA THR A 42 -1.29 2.83 -0.54
C THR A 42 -0.90 4.27 -0.22
N LEU A 43 -1.63 4.94 0.68
CA LEU A 43 -1.29 6.32 1.06
C LEU A 43 0.07 6.45 1.77
N PRO A 44 0.46 5.56 2.72
CA PRO A 44 1.78 5.62 3.32
C PRO A 44 2.92 5.49 2.30
N LEU A 45 2.85 4.55 1.36
CA LEU A 45 3.90 4.37 0.36
C LEU A 45 3.97 5.56 -0.60
N LEU A 46 2.83 6.08 -1.07
CA LEU A 46 2.83 7.28 -1.91
C LEU A 46 3.43 8.52 -1.20
N TYR A 47 3.36 8.58 0.14
CA TYR A 47 4.02 9.60 0.93
C TYR A 47 5.57 9.45 0.96
N LEU A 48 6.10 8.23 0.79
CA LEU A 48 7.54 7.90 0.83
C LEU A 48 8.15 7.57 -0.55
N ASP A 49 7.62 8.14 -1.63
CA ASP A 49 8.10 7.82 -3.00
C ASP A 49 8.03 6.31 -3.33
N GLY A 50 7.12 5.59 -2.68
CA GLY A 50 6.91 4.16 -2.86
C GLY A 50 6.02 3.86 -4.07
N THR A 51 6.04 2.60 -4.49
CA THR A 51 5.24 2.11 -5.63
C THR A 51 4.15 1.16 -5.17
N VAL A 52 2.93 1.36 -5.66
CA VAL A 52 1.77 0.52 -5.36
C VAL A 52 1.24 -0.09 -6.66
N THR A 53 1.37 -1.41 -6.80
CA THR A 53 0.77 -2.16 -7.91
C THR A 53 -0.62 -2.62 -7.51
N LEU A 54 -1.64 -2.18 -8.26
CA LEU A 54 -3.03 -2.58 -8.06
C LEU A 54 -3.35 -3.84 -8.87
N LEU A 55 -3.90 -4.86 -8.21
CA LEU A 55 -4.51 -6.01 -8.88
C LEU A 55 -6.04 -5.98 -8.69
N PRO A 56 -6.82 -6.38 -9.71
CA PRO A 56 -8.28 -6.28 -9.66
C PRO A 56 -8.93 -7.28 -8.69
N ALA A 57 -8.28 -8.42 -8.46
CA ALA A 57 -8.72 -9.48 -7.56
C ALA A 57 -7.52 -10.34 -7.16
N PHE A 58 -7.69 -11.14 -6.11
CA PHE A 58 -6.71 -12.12 -5.72
C PHE A 58 -6.81 -13.38 -6.58
N GLU A 59 -5.75 -13.62 -7.33
CA GLU A 59 -5.44 -14.90 -7.97
C GLU A 59 -4.03 -15.31 -7.59
N LEU A 60 -3.84 -16.53 -7.06
CA LEU A 60 -2.60 -16.90 -6.37
C LEU A 60 -1.38 -16.81 -7.30
N ALA A 61 -1.46 -17.45 -8.46
CA ALA A 61 -0.35 -17.50 -9.41
C ALA A 61 -0.03 -16.10 -9.97
N GLU A 62 -1.06 -15.32 -10.30
CA GLU A 62 -0.91 -13.96 -10.83
C GLU A 62 -0.34 -13.00 -9.79
N THR A 63 -0.80 -13.11 -8.54
CA THR A 63 -0.33 -12.28 -7.43
C THR A 63 1.14 -12.55 -7.16
N LEU A 64 1.55 -13.82 -7.05
CA LEU A 64 2.95 -14.18 -6.85
C LEU A 64 3.83 -13.73 -8.03
N ALA A 65 3.35 -13.90 -9.27
CA ALA A 65 4.06 -13.43 -10.45
C ALA A 65 4.20 -11.90 -10.49
N ALA A 66 3.16 -11.16 -10.08
CA ALA A 66 3.19 -9.72 -9.95
C ALA A 66 4.18 -9.27 -8.86
N MET A 67 4.14 -9.90 -7.69
CA MET A 67 5.07 -9.59 -6.60
C MET A 67 6.54 -9.76 -7.03
N ALA A 68 6.84 -10.83 -7.78
CA ALA A 68 8.18 -11.08 -8.30
C ALA A 68 8.58 -10.05 -9.37
N ARG A 69 7.71 -9.79 -10.36
CA ARG A 69 7.97 -8.83 -11.46
C ARG A 69 8.18 -7.42 -10.92
N GLU A 70 7.34 -7.02 -9.96
CA GLU A 70 7.36 -5.70 -9.35
C GLU A 70 8.30 -5.59 -8.16
N ARG A 71 9.11 -6.62 -7.87
CA ARG A 71 10.11 -6.62 -6.78
C ARG A 71 9.54 -6.07 -5.46
N VAL A 72 8.39 -6.62 -5.05
CA VAL A 72 7.70 -6.20 -3.82
C VAL A 72 8.59 -6.36 -2.59
N THR A 73 8.55 -5.37 -1.71
CA THR A 73 9.34 -5.31 -0.48
C THR A 73 8.48 -5.29 0.79
N VAL A 74 7.17 -4.97 0.67
CA VAL A 74 6.20 -4.87 1.78
C VAL A 74 4.79 -5.29 1.39
#